data_AF-A0A531LN56-F1
#
_entry.id   AF-A0A531LN56-F1
#
_cell.length_a   1.000
_cell.length_b   1.000
_cell.length_c   1.000
_cell.angle_alpha   90.00
_cell.angle_beta   90.00
_cell.angle_gamma   90.00
#
_symmetry.space_group_name_H-M   'P 1'
#
loop_
_entity.id
_entity.type
_entity.pdbx_description
1 polymer ?
#
loop_
_entity_poly.entity_id
_entity_poly.type
_entity_poly.pdbx_seq_one_letter_code
_entity_poly.pdbx_strand_id
1 'polypeptide(L)' 'IDFALPAFPVGAGRSTTHHDVFAQIQRTGTDQFDIYVFRSFARSFWKALCHASEEVGYEVQ' A
#
# COMPACT_ATOMS: atom_id res chain seq x y z
N ILE A 1 5.82 4.85 6.61
CA ILE A 1 4.53 5.48 6.95
C ILE A 1 3.94 4.75 8.14
N ASP A 2 3.30 5.47 9.08
CA ASP A 2 2.53 4.85 10.16
C ASP A 2 1.08 4.63 9.69
N PHE A 3 0.61 3.37 9.73
CA PHE A 3 -0.73 2.97 9.29
C PHE A 3 -1.76 2.93 10.43
N ALA A 4 -1.39 3.22 11.68
CA ALA A 4 -2.33 3.27 12.79
C ALA A 4 -3.44 4.31 12.53
N LEU A 5 -4.69 3.97 12.89
CA LEU A 5 -5.86 4.85 12.65
C LEU A 5 -5.68 6.29 13.13
N PRO A 6 -5.14 6.56 14.34
CA PRO A 6 -4.92 7.93 14.78
C PRO A 6 -3.90 8.70 13.93
N ALA A 7 -2.89 8.00 13.39
CA ALA A 7 -1.83 8.61 12.61
C ALA A 7 -2.18 8.74 11.12
N PHE A 8 -3.06 7.89 10.60
CA PHE A 8 -3.47 7.86 9.20
C PHE A 8 -4.97 7.52 9.09
N PRO A 9 -5.87 8.47 9.38
CA PRO A 9 -7.31 8.22 9.44
C PRO A 9 -7.92 7.89 8.07
N VAL A 10 -9.11 7.30 8.06
CA VAL A 10 -9.88 7.04 6.83
C VAL A 10 -10.15 8.36 6.09
N GLY A 11 -9.98 8.34 4.77
CA GLY A 11 -10.05 9.53 3.91
C GLY A 11 -8.72 10.29 3.77
N ALA A 12 -7.69 9.95 4.56
CA ALA A 12 -6.38 10.55 4.41
C ALA A 12 -5.58 9.93 3.25
N GLY A 13 -4.75 10.77 2.63
CA GLY A 13 -3.79 10.37 1.60
C GLY A 13 -2.37 10.82 1.93
N ARG A 14 -1.39 9.98 1.58
CA ARG A 14 0.03 10.33 1.74
C ARG A 14 0.84 9.88 0.53
N SER A 15 1.65 10.80 0.02
CA SER A 15 2.75 10.48 -0.89
C SER A 15 3.95 10.02 -0.07
N THR A 16 4.49 8.85 -0.38
CA THR A 16 5.65 8.31 0.34
C THR A 16 6.41 7.30 -0.53
N THR A 17 7.54 6.81 -0.03
CA THR A 17 8.23 5.67 -0.62
C THR A 17 7.79 4.40 0.11
N HIS A 18 7.39 3.37 -0.64
CA HIS A 18 7.02 2.06 -0.12
C HIS A 18 7.58 0.97 -1.06
N HIS A 19 8.28 -0.03 -0.50
CA HIS A 19 9.08 -1.00 -1.27
C HIS A 19 10.00 -0.33 -2.31
N ASP A 20 10.69 0.75 -1.91
CA ASP A 20 11.57 1.57 -2.75
C ASP A 20 10.89 2.20 -4.00
N VAL A 21 9.55 2.20 -4.04
CA VAL A 21 8.75 2.82 -5.09
C VAL A 21 7.99 4.02 -4.52
N PHE A 22 7.98 5.13 -5.25
CA PHE A 22 7.11 6.25 -4.91
C PHE A 22 5.64 5.85 -5.10
N ALA A 23 4.85 5.98 -4.03
CA ALA A 23 3.45 5.60 -3.98
C ALA A 23 2.61 6.73 -3.38
N GLN A 24 1.45 6.98 -3.98
CA GLN A 24 0.36 7.68 -3.33
C GLN A 24 -0.57 6.64 -2.70
N ILE A 25 -0.67 6.64 -1.38
CA ILE A 25 -1.51 5.71 -0.63
C ILE A 25 -2.70 6.48 -0.07
N GLN A 26 -3.92 5.99 -0.33
CA GLN A 26 -5.18 6.52 0.18
C GLN A 26 -5.81 5.49 1.11
N ARG A 27 -6.18 5.87 2.34
CA ARG A 27 -6.94 4.97 3.21
C ARG A 27 -8.44 5.14 2.95
N THR A 28 -9.05 4.16 2.30
CA THR A 28 -10.46 4.19 1.89
C THR A 28 -11.40 3.52 2.88
N GLY A 29 -10.87 2.71 3.81
CA GLY A 29 -11.62 2.08 4.90
C GLY A 29 -10.73 1.79 6.11
N THR A 30 -11.27 1.12 7.13
CA THR A 30 -10.47 0.78 8.34
C THR A 30 -9.25 -0.03 7.96
N ASP A 31 -9.38 -1.00 7.05
CA ASP A 31 -8.30 -1.89 6.63
C ASP A 31 -8.21 -1.95 5.10
N GLN A 32 -8.59 -0.86 4.43
CA GLN A 32 -8.65 -0.76 2.98
C GLN A 32 -7.84 0.44 2.49
N PHE A 33 -7.01 0.19 1.47
CA PHE A 33 -6.11 1.18 0.90
C PHE A 33 -6.10 1.10 -0.62
N ASP A 34 -6.15 2.26 -1.27
CA ASP A 34 -5.82 2.39 -2.68
C ASP A 34 -4.36 2.84 -2.80
N ILE A 35 -3.60 2.14 -3.63
CA ILE A 35 -2.17 2.40 -3.83
C ILE A 35 -1.93 2.74 -5.30
N TYR A 36 -1.50 3.97 -5.56
CA TYR A 36 -1.15 4.43 -6.89
C TYR A 36 0.37 4.50 -7.02
N VAL A 37 0.89 3.79 -8.02
CA VAL A 37 2.30 3.82 -8.42
C VAL A 37 2.41 4.14 -9.91
N PHE A 38 3.58 4.59 -10.37
CA PHE A 38 3.82 4.72 -11.79
C PHE A 38 3.68 3.35 -12.48
N ARG A 39 3.04 3.35 -13.66
CA ARG A 39 2.69 2.12 -14.40
C ARG A 39 3.90 1.21 -14.64
N SER A 40 5.07 1.78 -14.91
CA SER A 40 6.32 1.03 -15.14
C SER A 40 6.76 0.20 -13.92
N PHE A 41 6.38 0.59 -12.70
CA PHE A 41 6.71 -0.11 -11.46
C PHE A 41 5.58 -1.01 -10.94
N ALA A 42 4.38 -0.99 -11.54
CA ALA A 42 3.21 -1.70 -11.03
C ALA A 42 3.47 -3.21 -10.82
N ARG A 43 4.15 -3.86 -11.76
CA ARG A 43 4.43 -5.31 -11.67
C ARG A 43 5.46 -5.63 -10.58
N SER A 44 6.56 -4.88 -10.51
CA SER A 44 7.60 -5.13 -9.51
C SER A 44 7.10 -4.81 -8.11
N PHE A 45 6.34 -3.72 -7.96
CA PHE A 45 5.68 -3.35 -6.72
C PHE A 45 4.72 -4.44 -6.25
N TRP A 46 3.83 -4.91 -7.14
CA TRP A 46 2.90 -6.00 -6.82
C TRP A 46 3.63 -7.27 -6.35
N LYS A 47 4.71 -7.66 -7.02
CA LYS A 47 5.51 -8.82 -6.62
C LYS A 47 6.13 -8.64 -5.23
N ALA A 48 6.68 -7.47 -4.94
CA ALA A 48 7.28 -7.18 -3.64
C ALA A 48 6.22 -7.17 -2.52
N LEU A 49 5.05 -6.59 -2.80
CA LEU A 49 3.92 -6.56 -1.86
C LEU A 49 3.42 -7.98 -1.55
N CYS A 50 3.18 -8.80 -2.57
CA CYS A 50 2.80 -10.21 -2.40
C CYS A 50 3.81 -10.98 -1.55
N HIS A 51 5.10 -10.85 -1.87
CA HIS A 51 6.16 -11.53 -1.11
C HIS A 51 6.19 -11.11 0.36
N ALA A 52 6.03 -9.80 0.64
CA ALA A 52 5.95 -9.30 2.01
C ALA A 52 4.72 -9.82 2.76
N SER A 53 3.63 -10.14 2.07
CA SER A 53 2.41 -10.70 2.66
C SER A 53 2.44 -12.22 2.85
N GLU A 54 3.46 -12.93 2.34
CA GLU A 54 3.53 -14.40 2.44
C GLU A 54 3.59 -14.90 3.88
N GLU A 55 4.23 -14.16 4.79
CA GLU A 55 4.40 -14.53 6.20
C GLU A 55 3.07 -14.59 6.99
N VAL A 56 2.07 -13.84 6.55
CA VAL A 56 0.73 -13.80 7.16
C VAL A 56 -0.33 -14.52 6.33
N GLY A 57 0.03 -14.96 5.11
CA GLY A 57 -0.91 -15.45 4.11
C GLY A 57 -1.72 -14.32 3.46
N TYR A 58 -2.03 -14.45 2.17
CA TYR A 58 -2.87 -13.49 1.45
C TYR A 58 -3.65 -14.15 0.31
N GLU A 59 -4.72 -13.48 -0.13
CA GLU A 59 -5.53 -13.85 -1.29
C GLU A 59 -5.52 -12.71 -2.32
N VAL A 60 -5.64 -13.06 -3.60
CA VAL A 60 -5.82 -12.11 -4.71
C VAL A 60 -7.16 -12.43 -5.36
N GLN A 61 -8.01 -11.40 -5.51
CA GLN A 61 -9.33 -11.49 -6.16
C GLN A 61 -9.34 -10.79 -7.51
#